data_AF-A0A7V8RDG6-F1
#
_entry.id   AF-A0A7V8RDG6-F1
#
_cell.length_a   1.000
_cell.length_b   1.000
_cell.length_c   1.000
_cell.angle_alpha   90.00
_cell.angle_beta   90.00
_cell.angle_gamma   90.00
#
_symmetry.space_group_name_H-M   'P 1'
#
loop_
_entity.id
_entity.type
_entity.pdbx_description
1 polymer ?
#
loop_
_entity_poly.entity_id
_entity_poly.type
_entity_poly.pdbx_seq_one_letter_code
_entity_poly.pdbx_strand_id
1 'polypeptide(L)'
;MVDTRSVLLVALLACTMQVCTAAPTPAPNAEAKPMDFSHVTSHAQADALVKRGELVKIWLFPKRFGGPEVRENVGYVPAGTEVALDFAHDRISGLIDLKAIDRMTVKPEYRGKSKVLKAITYVCHGAPDKPPITISIDIW
;
A
#
# COMPACT_ATOMS: atom_id res chain seq x y z
N MET A 1 -54.94 -27.88 -47.71
CA MET A 1 -53.82 -27.66 -48.64
C MET A 1 -52.84 -26.73 -47.93
N VAL A 2 -51.59 -27.16 -47.83
CA VAL A 2 -50.50 -26.65 -46.96
C VAL A 2 -49.82 -25.41 -47.54
N ASP A 3 -49.35 -24.50 -46.67
CA ASP A 3 -47.99 -23.89 -46.63
C ASP A 3 -48.01 -22.79 -45.53
N THR A 4 -47.31 -22.84 -44.38
CA THR A 4 -45.90 -23.08 -44.01
C THR A 4 -44.91 -22.01 -44.48
N ARG A 5 -44.61 -21.05 -43.59
CA ARG A 5 -43.27 -20.42 -43.34
C ARG A 5 -43.47 -19.17 -42.48
N SER A 6 -43.23 -19.27 -41.17
CA SER A 6 -41.96 -18.87 -40.53
C SER A 6 -41.71 -17.36 -40.59
N VAL A 7 -41.61 -16.71 -39.43
CA VAL A 7 -40.37 -16.10 -38.90
C VAL A 7 -40.70 -14.97 -37.88
N LEU A 8 -40.19 -15.20 -36.67
CA LEU A 8 -39.87 -14.26 -35.57
C LEU A 8 -40.99 -13.56 -34.76
N LEU A 9 -41.30 -14.20 -33.63
CA LEU A 9 -41.56 -13.55 -32.33
C LEU A 9 -40.32 -12.75 -31.89
N VAL A 10 -40.47 -11.47 -31.52
CA VAL A 10 -39.53 -10.75 -30.63
C VAL A 10 -40.28 -9.70 -29.80
N ALA A 11 -40.06 -9.77 -28.48
CA ALA A 11 -40.17 -8.73 -27.44
C ALA A 11 -41.58 -8.15 -27.15
N LEU A 12 -42.04 -7.98 -25.91
CA LEU A 12 -41.34 -7.57 -24.69
C LEU A 12 -42.11 -8.11 -23.46
N LEU A 13 -41.50 -9.02 -22.68
CA LEU A 13 -42.01 -9.38 -21.35
C LEU A 13 -41.29 -8.50 -20.32
N ALA A 14 -41.98 -7.50 -19.78
CA ALA A 14 -41.48 -6.67 -18.70
C ALA A 14 -41.45 -7.48 -17.40
N CYS A 15 -40.33 -8.16 -17.15
CA CYS A 15 -40.06 -8.82 -15.88
C CYS A 15 -39.55 -7.76 -14.90
N THR A 16 -40.43 -7.27 -14.04
CA THR A 16 -40.08 -6.36 -12.95
C THR A 16 -39.28 -7.12 -11.89
N MET A 17 -37.96 -7.17 -12.04
CA MET A 17 -37.05 -7.57 -10.96
C MET A 17 -36.92 -6.39 -9.99
N GLN A 18 -37.80 -6.33 -8.99
CA GLN A 18 -37.58 -5.48 -7.84
C GLN A 18 -36.58 -6.20 -6.92
N VAL A 19 -35.34 -5.73 -6.98
CA VAL A 19 -34.21 -6.20 -6.17
C VAL A 19 -34.52 -5.99 -4.68
N CYS A 20 -34.51 -7.07 -3.90
CA CYS A 20 -34.44 -6.98 -2.44
C CYS A 20 -33.07 -6.41 -2.07
N THR A 21 -32.97 -5.11 -1.82
CA THR A 21 -31.78 -4.51 -1.23
C THR A 21 -31.73 -4.89 0.25
N ALA A 22 -31.17 -6.05 0.55
CA ALA A 22 -30.68 -6.33 1.89
C ALA A 22 -29.60 -5.30 2.20
N ALA A 23 -29.85 -4.43 3.19
CA ALA A 23 -28.88 -3.47 3.65
C ALA A 23 -27.58 -4.20 4.03
N PRO A 24 -26.39 -3.70 3.64
CA PRO A 24 -25.16 -4.28 4.13
C PRO A 24 -25.10 -4.04 5.64
N THR A 25 -25.26 -5.12 6.42
CA THR A 25 -24.86 -5.14 7.83
C THR A 25 -23.41 -4.68 7.86
N PRO A 26 -23.07 -3.56 8.53
CA PRO A 26 -21.67 -3.20 8.70
C PRO A 26 -21.01 -4.36 9.44
N ALA A 27 -20.01 -4.97 8.80
CA ALA A 27 -19.17 -5.97 9.43
C ALA A 27 -18.71 -5.41 10.79
N PRO A 28 -18.68 -6.24 11.86
CA PRO A 28 -18.22 -5.78 13.15
C PRO A 28 -16.88 -5.10 12.94
N ASN A 29 -16.84 -3.81 13.30
CA ASN A 29 -15.66 -2.97 13.27
C ASN A 29 -14.61 -3.74 14.07
N ALA A 30 -13.72 -4.45 13.38
CA ALA A 30 -12.58 -5.08 14.03
C ALA A 30 -11.78 -3.89 14.55
N GLU A 31 -11.97 -3.59 15.84
CA GLU A 31 -11.21 -2.57 16.53
C GLU A 31 -9.75 -2.94 16.30
N ALA A 32 -9.11 -2.24 15.36
CA ALA A 32 -7.73 -2.43 15.04
C ALA A 32 -7.00 -2.06 16.33
N LYS A 33 -6.62 -3.06 17.11
CA LYS A 33 -5.75 -2.87 18.26
C LYS A 33 -4.59 -2.01 17.75
N PRO A 34 -4.32 -0.84 18.34
CA PRO A 34 -3.18 -0.03 17.93
C PRO A 34 -1.96 -0.93 18.02
N MET A 35 -1.39 -1.24 16.87
CA MET A 35 -0.25 -2.15 16.79
C MET A 35 0.91 -1.43 17.49
N ASP A 36 1.49 -2.01 18.54
CA ASP A 36 2.59 -1.37 19.27
C ASP A 36 3.84 -2.26 19.23
N PHE A 37 4.84 -1.81 18.48
CA PHE A 37 6.14 -2.48 18.35
C PHE A 37 7.26 -1.76 19.10
N SER A 38 6.92 -0.92 20.09
CA SER A 38 7.92 -0.18 20.90
C SER A 38 8.86 -1.10 21.68
N HIS A 39 8.37 -2.29 22.04
CA HIS A 39 9.11 -3.33 22.75
C HIS A 39 10.21 -4.01 21.90
N VAL A 40 10.11 -3.95 20.56
CA VAL A 40 11.04 -4.61 19.63
C VAL A 40 12.33 -3.79 19.51
N THR A 41 13.27 -4.00 20.41
CA THR A 41 14.46 -3.13 20.57
C THR A 41 15.74 -3.68 19.97
N SER A 42 15.72 -4.89 19.40
CA SER A 42 16.87 -5.52 18.75
C SER A 42 16.51 -6.18 17.42
N HIS A 43 17.50 -6.29 16.52
CA HIS A 43 17.34 -6.97 15.23
C HIS A 43 16.93 -8.44 15.40
N ALA A 44 17.45 -9.12 16.42
CA ALA A 44 17.08 -10.50 16.72
C ALA A 44 15.59 -10.66 17.07
N GLN A 45 15.02 -9.71 17.83
CA GLN A 45 13.58 -9.70 18.12
C GLN A 45 12.76 -9.43 16.85
N ALA A 46 13.19 -8.47 16.03
CA ALA A 46 12.53 -8.15 14.77
C ALA A 46 12.58 -9.34 13.78
N ASP A 47 13.73 -10.00 13.65
CA ASP A 47 13.88 -11.20 12.82
C ASP A 47 13.02 -12.37 13.31
N ALA A 48 12.86 -12.53 14.63
CA ALA A 48 11.96 -13.54 15.19
C ALA A 48 10.49 -13.25 14.82
N LEU A 49 10.07 -11.99 14.82
CA LEU A 49 8.75 -11.56 14.37
C LEU A 49 8.57 -11.73 12.85
N VAL A 50 9.62 -11.50 12.06
CA VAL A 50 9.60 -11.78 10.61
C VAL A 50 9.36 -13.26 10.35
N LYS A 51 10.02 -14.15 11.08
CA LYS A 51 9.82 -15.61 10.96
C LYS A 51 8.39 -16.05 11.30
N ARG A 52 7.67 -15.26 12.11
CA ARG A 52 6.26 -15.51 12.46
C ARG A 52 5.27 -14.84 11.51
N GLY A 53 5.74 -14.06 10.55
CA GLY A 53 4.90 -13.31 9.60
C GLY A 53 4.26 -12.06 10.20
N GLU A 54 4.68 -11.61 11.38
CA GLU A 54 4.15 -10.39 12.01
C GLU A 54 4.83 -9.12 11.48
N LEU A 55 6.10 -9.25 11.09
CA LEU A 55 6.88 -8.19 10.46
C LEU A 55 7.39 -8.66 9.10
N VAL A 56 7.74 -7.71 8.24
CA VAL A 56 8.46 -7.95 6.99
C VAL A 56 9.69 -7.05 6.92
N LYS A 57 10.69 -7.51 6.18
CA LYS A 57 11.86 -6.69 5.83
C LYS A 57 11.55 -5.89 4.59
N ILE A 58 11.89 -4.60 4.63
CA ILE A 58 11.75 -3.69 3.48
C ILE A 58 13.08 -3.03 3.16
N TRP A 59 13.21 -2.55 1.94
CA TRP A 59 14.26 -1.61 1.57
C TRP A 59 13.76 -0.20 1.85
N LEU A 60 14.45 0.53 2.72
CA LEU A 60 14.09 1.92 3.07
C LEU A 60 14.15 2.81 1.84
N PHE A 61 15.27 2.73 1.13
CA PHE A 61 15.44 3.23 -0.22
C PHE A 61 15.20 2.06 -1.20
N PRO A 62 14.12 2.08 -1.99
CA PRO A 62 13.79 0.97 -2.89
C PRO A 62 14.87 0.69 -3.93
N LYS A 63 15.17 -0.59 -4.18
CA LYS A 63 16.14 -1.02 -5.21
C LYS A 63 15.82 -0.45 -6.59
N ARG A 64 14.53 -0.36 -6.94
CA ARG A 64 14.05 0.18 -8.22
C ARG A 64 14.39 1.65 -8.47
N PHE A 65 14.78 2.37 -7.42
CA PHE A 65 15.24 3.77 -7.50
C PHE A 65 16.75 3.90 -7.26
N GLY A 66 17.50 2.79 -7.21
CA GLY A 66 18.95 2.78 -6.96
C GLY A 66 19.34 2.60 -5.49
N GLY A 67 18.42 2.13 -4.64
CA GLY A 67 18.70 1.83 -3.24
C GLY A 67 19.79 0.76 -3.08
N PRO A 68 20.82 0.98 -2.23
CA PRO A 68 21.93 0.05 -2.09
C PRO A 68 21.54 -1.22 -1.33
N GLU A 69 22.16 -2.36 -1.69
CA GLU A 69 22.01 -3.65 -1.00
C GLU A 69 22.95 -3.73 0.21
N VAL A 70 22.71 -2.86 1.19
CA VAL A 70 23.46 -2.78 2.45
C VAL A 70 22.52 -2.92 3.63
N ARG A 71 23.04 -3.39 4.77
CA ARG A 71 22.25 -3.67 5.98
C ARG A 71 21.55 -2.42 6.51
N GLU A 72 22.14 -1.25 6.33
CA GLU A 72 21.63 0.06 6.74
C GLU A 72 20.41 0.49 5.93
N ASN A 73 20.21 -0.07 4.73
CA ASN A 73 19.05 0.18 3.88
C ASN A 73 17.89 -0.80 4.15
N VAL A 74 18.02 -1.67 5.16
CA VAL A 74 16.97 -2.62 5.54
C VAL A 74 16.20 -2.09 6.75
N GLY A 75 14.88 -2.04 6.63
CA GLY A 75 13.95 -1.69 7.71
C GLY A 75 13.01 -2.85 8.03
N TYR A 76 12.36 -2.75 9.20
CA TYR A 76 11.29 -3.66 9.60
C TYR A 76 9.98 -2.89 9.71
N VAL A 77 8.94 -3.44 9.09
CA VAL A 77 7.57 -2.91 9.18
C VAL A 77 6.60 -4.04 9.45
N PRO A 78 5.42 -3.76 10.01
CA PRO A 78 4.37 -4.76 10.16
C PRO A 78 3.91 -5.31 8.81
N ALA A 79 3.57 -6.60 8.79
CA ALA A 79 3.00 -7.22 7.60
C ALA A 79 1.75 -6.47 7.12
N GLY A 80 1.59 -6.33 5.81
CA GLY A 80 0.57 -5.51 5.17
C GLY A 80 1.00 -4.06 4.89
N THR A 81 2.04 -3.55 5.56
CA THR A 81 2.55 -2.19 5.31
C THR A 81 3.16 -2.06 3.90
N GLU A 82 3.67 -3.15 3.35
CA GLU A 82 4.20 -3.23 1.98
C GLU A 82 3.23 -2.72 0.93
N VAL A 83 1.91 -2.90 1.13
CA VAL A 83 0.89 -2.41 0.19
C VAL A 83 0.88 -0.88 0.13
N ALA A 84 0.95 -0.21 1.29
CA ALA A 84 1.02 1.26 1.35
C ALA A 84 2.35 1.78 0.77
N LEU A 85 3.44 1.05 0.98
CA LEU A 85 4.75 1.36 0.42
C LEU A 85 4.74 1.25 -1.11
N ASP A 86 4.16 0.19 -1.66
CA ASP A 86 4.05 -0.02 -3.10
C ASP A 86 3.27 1.12 -3.76
N PHE A 87 2.12 1.54 -3.20
CA PHE A 87 1.38 2.70 -3.71
C PHE A 87 2.20 4.00 -3.67
N ALA A 88 2.95 4.23 -2.59
CA ALA A 88 3.83 5.40 -2.50
C ALA A 88 4.94 5.34 -3.54
N HIS A 89 5.54 4.17 -3.75
CA HIS A 89 6.59 4.00 -4.75
C HIS A 89 6.02 4.15 -6.17
N ASP A 90 4.82 3.67 -6.46
CA ASP A 90 4.20 3.82 -7.78
C ASP A 90 3.94 5.28 -8.11
N ARG A 91 3.46 6.04 -7.12
CA ARG A 91 3.38 7.51 -7.23
C ARG A 91 4.73 8.14 -7.52
N ILE A 92 5.78 7.75 -6.81
CA ILE A 92 7.16 8.23 -7.04
C ILE A 92 7.63 7.88 -8.45
N SER A 93 7.30 6.70 -8.95
CA SER A 93 7.67 6.24 -10.29
C SER A 93 7.03 7.12 -11.36
N GLY A 94 5.74 7.44 -11.21
CA GLY A 94 5.07 8.39 -12.10
C GLY A 94 5.71 9.80 -12.07
N LEU A 95 6.18 10.27 -10.92
CA LEU A 95 6.89 11.54 -10.82
C LEU A 95 8.25 11.51 -11.54
N ILE A 96 8.97 10.38 -11.49
CA ILE A 96 10.22 10.17 -12.22
C ILE A 96 9.95 10.17 -13.74
N ASP A 97 8.93 9.43 -14.19
CA ASP A 97 8.57 9.32 -15.60
C ASP A 97 8.19 10.68 -16.21
N LEU A 98 7.51 11.52 -15.43
CA LEU A 98 7.18 12.90 -15.78
C LEU A 98 8.38 13.86 -15.69
N LYS A 99 9.57 13.38 -15.29
CA LYS A 99 10.76 14.18 -15.01
C LYS A 99 10.51 15.29 -13.99
N ALA A 100 9.54 15.08 -13.10
CA ALA A 100 9.17 16.03 -12.06
C ALA A 100 10.12 15.98 -10.86
N ILE A 101 10.78 14.82 -10.65
CA ILE A 101 11.76 14.59 -9.60
C ILE A 101 12.98 13.86 -10.18
N ASP A 102 14.15 14.12 -9.62
CA ASP A 102 15.42 13.49 -9.99
C ASP A 102 16.21 13.00 -8.76
N ARG A 103 15.78 13.38 -7.56
CA ARG A 103 16.44 13.03 -6.30
C ARG A 103 15.41 12.71 -5.23
N MET A 104 15.71 11.74 -4.39
CA MET A 104 14.87 11.36 -3.26
C MET A 104 15.70 11.22 -1.99
N THR A 105 15.18 11.73 -0.89
CA THR A 105 15.69 11.50 0.47
C THR A 105 14.68 10.69 1.25
N VAL A 106 15.13 9.61 1.88
CA VAL A 106 14.28 8.76 2.73
C VAL A 106 14.54 9.09 4.19
N LYS A 107 13.48 9.33 4.95
CA LYS A 107 13.51 9.64 6.38
C LYS A 107 12.69 8.59 7.13
N PRO A 108 13.33 7.51 7.61
CA PRO A 108 12.68 6.54 8.49
C PRO A 108 12.55 7.12 9.91
N GLU A 109 11.42 6.88 10.55
CA GLU A 109 11.16 7.31 11.92
C GLU A 109 10.89 6.11 12.81
N TYR A 110 11.48 6.11 14.01
CA TYR A 110 11.37 5.03 14.98
C TYR A 110 10.87 5.58 16.32
N ARG A 111 10.07 4.77 17.04
CA ARG A 111 9.62 5.12 18.39
C ARG A 111 10.66 4.67 19.42
N GLY A 112 11.32 5.63 20.07
CA GLY A 112 12.28 5.36 21.13
C GLY A 112 13.43 4.46 20.67
N LYS A 113 13.54 3.27 21.26
CA LYS A 113 14.58 2.28 20.92
C LYS A 113 14.10 1.19 19.94
N SER A 114 12.87 1.30 19.43
CA SER A 114 12.30 0.29 18.53
C SER A 114 13.13 0.14 17.25
N LYS A 115 13.18 -1.07 16.72
CA LYS A 115 13.74 -1.43 15.42
C LYS A 115 12.67 -1.54 14.34
N VAL A 116 11.40 -1.35 14.69
CA VAL A 116 10.28 -1.31 13.75
C VAL A 116 9.96 0.15 13.45
N LEU A 117 9.83 0.48 12.17
CA LEU A 117 9.52 1.84 11.76
C LEU A 117 8.12 2.21 12.24
N LYS A 118 8.03 3.40 12.81
CA LYS A 118 6.77 4.07 13.18
C LYS A 118 6.18 4.80 11.98
N ALA A 119 7.04 5.45 11.20
CA ALA A 119 6.67 6.14 9.99
C ALA A 119 7.85 6.15 9.01
N ILE A 120 7.56 6.42 7.74
CA ILE A 120 8.59 6.66 6.73
C ILE A 120 8.15 7.81 5.83
N THR A 121 9.06 8.75 5.59
CA THR A 121 8.82 9.91 4.75
C THR A 121 9.80 9.92 3.57
N TYR A 122 9.26 9.98 2.36
CA TYR A 122 10.00 10.21 1.12
C TYR A 122 9.93 11.68 0.75
N VAL A 123 11.07 12.35 0.73
CA VAL A 123 11.19 13.74 0.28
C VAL A 123 11.79 13.73 -1.12
N CYS A 124 10.96 14.02 -2.11
CA CYS A 124 11.34 13.98 -3.52
C CYS A 124 11.63 15.40 -4.02
N HIS A 125 12.76 15.58 -4.69
CA HIS A 125 13.23 16.83 -5.24
C HIS A 125 13.33 16.72 -6.76
N GLY A 126 13.02 17.80 -7.46
CA GLY A 126 13.30 17.97 -8.89
C GLY A 126 14.03 19.28 -9.11
N ALA A 127 13.53 20.10 -10.03
CA ALA A 127 14.11 21.40 -10.36
C ALA A 127 14.31 22.27 -9.10
N PRO A 128 15.43 23.02 -8.98
CA PRO A 128 15.80 23.73 -7.75
C PRO A 128 14.80 24.81 -7.29
N ASP A 129 14.00 25.33 -8.22
CA ASP A 129 12.98 26.36 -8.02
C ASP A 129 11.62 25.79 -7.57
N LYS A 130 11.46 24.47 -7.58
CA LYS A 130 10.22 23.80 -7.18
C LYS A 130 10.30 23.28 -5.75
N PRO A 131 9.21 23.42 -4.96
CA PRO A 131 9.16 22.82 -3.64
C PRO A 131 9.24 21.29 -3.72
N PRO A 132 9.83 20.63 -2.71
CA PRO A 132 9.88 19.18 -2.67
C PRO A 132 8.47 18.58 -2.52
N ILE A 133 8.28 17.41 -3.11
CA ILE A 133 7.07 16.61 -2.95
C ILE A 133 7.33 15.60 -1.83
N THR A 134 6.55 15.70 -0.75
CA THR A 134 6.68 14.84 0.42
C THR A 134 5.58 13.80 0.44
N ILE A 135 5.95 12.53 0.63
CA ILE A 135 5.03 11.42 0.80
C ILE A 135 5.36 10.76 2.14
N SER A 136 4.44 10.81 3.09
CA SER A 136 4.60 10.25 4.43
C SER A 136 3.63 9.12 4.64
N ILE A 137 4.11 8.05 5.26
CA ILE A 137 3.32 6.87 5.63
C ILE A 137 3.47 6.69 7.13
N ASP A 138 2.36 6.88 7.84
CA ASP A 138 2.23 6.47 9.23
C ASP A 138 1.94 4.97 9.28
N ILE A 139 2.69 4.26 10.11
CA ILE A 139 2.61 2.80 10.18
C ILE A 139 1.89 2.38 11.45
N TRP A 140 2.28 2.93 12.62
CA TRP A 140 1.66 2.63 13.92
C TRP A 140 2.00 3.63 15.05
#